data_AF-A0A6G1QJD1-F1
#
_entry.id   AF-A0A6G1QJD1-F1
#
_cell.length_a   1.000
_cell.length_b   1.000
_cell.length_c   1.000
_cell.angle_alpha   90.00
_cell.angle_beta   90.00
_cell.angle_gamma   90.00
#
_symmetry.space_group_name_H-M   'P 1'
#
loop_
_entity.id
_entity.type
_entity.pdbx_description
1 polymer ?
#
loop_
_entity_poly.entity_id
_entity_poly.type
_entity_poly.pdbx_seq_one_letter_code
_entity_poly.pdbx_strand_id
1 'polypeptide(L)'
;MSPAQSASAGVWMAVLSTPGLFASDPSVFLRTEIQADEYGFRGKDSVNFTTVPATFGYVCHRLTICHGKLVILLDSKAQQTELEWISYPPNGWEEISGLDENYTPIRTYQVCQVMEPNQNNWLRTNWIEKGDAQRIFVELKFTLRDCNSLPGVVGTCKETFNLYYQETDSEVGRSLRENQYVKIDTIAADESFTQGDLGERKMKLNTEVRIIGPLSRRGFYLAFQDVGACIALVSVKVYYKKCWSIIENLATFPDTVTGSEFSSLVEVEGMCVSDAEEEADNSPKMHCSAEGEWLVPIGKCICKAGFHQKGDACERLCQQAQDIGRCLSGPEKVLQKMSYSLYTLPYKCNNMLESCGRGFYKSSSQDLQCSRCPAHSFNDREGSWRCDCEDGYYRALSDPPSVACTRPPSAPQNLVYNINQTTVSLEWSPPADTGGRNDVTYRVICRRCSWEPEECVPCGPNVGYFPSQSGLVDTYVTIIDLLAHANYTFEVEAVNGVSDLSRTQRLFAAVSIATGQAEIWVVEDFCCLRCRRILEVKSVFQSVLHCESTMVQSHPPRACHTFAFLENTCKQGLLFFRNTCERAQLIE
;
A
#
# COMPACT_ATOMS: atom_id res chain seq x y z
N MET A 1 -37.54 -15.86 -62.88
CA MET A 1 -36.72 -15.06 -63.82
C MET A 1 -35.58 -14.44 -63.02
N SER A 2 -34.38 -14.99 -63.13
CA SER A 2 -33.14 -14.27 -62.83
C SER A 2 -32.93 -13.20 -63.93
N PRO A 3 -32.12 -12.14 -63.73
CA PRO A 3 -30.67 -12.32 -63.67
C PRO A 3 -29.91 -11.45 -62.65
N ALA A 4 -28.66 -11.87 -62.46
CA ALA A 4 -27.59 -11.31 -61.64
C ALA A 4 -27.00 -10.00 -62.18
N GLN A 5 -26.25 -9.26 -61.34
CA GLN A 5 -24.87 -8.82 -61.63
C GLN A 5 -24.12 -8.20 -60.43
N SER A 6 -22.98 -8.85 -60.12
CA SER A 6 -21.64 -8.37 -59.72
C SER A 6 -21.40 -7.08 -58.90
N ALA A 7 -20.80 -7.31 -57.73
CA ALA A 7 -19.67 -6.66 -57.04
C ALA A 7 -19.09 -5.30 -57.51
N SER A 8 -18.88 -4.40 -56.55
CA SER A 8 -17.62 -3.64 -56.39
C SER A 8 -17.45 -3.14 -54.95
N ALA A 9 -16.21 -3.16 -54.46
CA ALA A 9 -15.80 -2.74 -53.11
C ALA A 9 -15.60 -1.23 -53.04
N GLY A 10 -15.90 -0.64 -51.87
CA GLY A 10 -15.62 0.76 -51.57
C GLY A 10 -15.88 1.08 -50.10
N VAL A 11 -14.79 1.15 -49.32
CA VAL A 11 -14.72 1.68 -47.95
C VAL A 11 -15.04 3.18 -47.97
N TRP A 12 -15.84 3.72 -47.04
CA TRP A 12 -15.64 5.01 -46.35
C TRP A 12 -16.56 5.15 -45.14
N MET A 13 -16.06 5.93 -44.17
CA MET A 13 -16.39 6.04 -42.75
C MET A 13 -17.81 6.51 -42.40
N ALA A 14 -18.32 6.02 -41.27
CA ALA A 14 -19.51 6.52 -40.59
C ALA A 14 -19.17 7.69 -39.65
N VAL A 15 -19.96 8.75 -39.81
CA VAL A 15 -20.07 9.97 -38.99
C VAL A 15 -21.06 9.72 -37.84
N LEU A 16 -21.00 10.55 -36.79
CA LEU A 16 -22.08 11.14 -35.93
C LEU A 16 -21.67 11.08 -34.44
N SER A 17 -21.23 12.18 -33.82
CA SER A 17 -21.99 13.33 -33.26
C SER A 17 -22.75 13.03 -31.97
N THR A 18 -22.30 13.66 -30.87
CA THR A 18 -22.91 13.84 -29.53
C THR A 18 -24.09 14.85 -29.57
N PRO A 19 -24.77 15.27 -28.47
CA PRO A 19 -25.10 14.69 -27.13
C PRO A 19 -26.61 14.87 -26.70
N GLY A 20 -27.04 14.34 -25.54
CA GLY A 20 -28.15 14.94 -24.75
C GLY A 20 -29.14 14.02 -23.98
N LEU A 21 -29.06 14.07 -22.64
CA LEU A 21 -30.11 14.04 -21.58
C LEU A 21 -31.40 13.19 -21.75
N PHE A 22 -31.68 12.26 -20.81
CA PHE A 22 -32.79 12.29 -19.83
C PHE A 22 -32.81 11.03 -18.94
N ALA A 23 -33.52 11.16 -17.82
CA ALA A 23 -33.54 10.34 -16.62
C ALA A 23 -34.25 8.96 -16.70
N SER A 24 -34.18 8.27 -15.57
CA SER A 24 -35.09 7.25 -14.99
C SER A 24 -34.85 5.76 -15.27
N ASP A 25 -34.80 5.04 -14.15
CA ASP A 25 -35.21 3.65 -13.87
C ASP A 25 -34.18 2.51 -13.96
N PRO A 26 -33.73 1.94 -12.82
CA PRO A 26 -33.03 0.66 -12.76
C PRO A 26 -33.95 -0.41 -12.17
N SER A 27 -34.92 -0.87 -12.95
CA SER A 27 -35.55 -2.16 -12.71
C SER A 27 -35.49 -2.93 -14.01
N VAL A 28 -34.47 -3.78 -14.19
CA VAL A 28 -34.42 -4.90 -15.15
C VAL A 28 -33.04 -5.60 -15.04
N PHE A 29 -33.08 -6.94 -14.87
CA PHE A 29 -32.01 -7.97 -14.93
C PHE A 29 -31.10 -8.15 -13.68
N LEU A 30 -30.85 -9.34 -13.12
CA LEU A 30 -31.06 -10.74 -13.55
C LEU A 30 -31.37 -11.65 -12.34
N ARG A 31 -32.45 -12.41 -12.44
CA ARG A 31 -32.72 -13.64 -11.69
C ARG A 31 -32.27 -14.80 -12.59
N THR A 32 -31.26 -15.57 -12.19
CA THR A 32 -30.94 -16.86 -12.82
C THR A 32 -31.33 -17.97 -11.86
N GLU A 33 -32.51 -18.53 -12.08
CA GLU A 33 -32.93 -19.83 -11.56
C GLU A 33 -32.14 -20.93 -12.29
N ILE A 34 -31.45 -21.78 -11.53
CA ILE A 34 -30.87 -23.02 -12.02
C ILE A 34 -31.98 -24.06 -11.94
N GLN A 35 -32.58 -24.38 -13.08
CA GLN A 35 -33.52 -25.49 -13.22
C GLN A 35 -32.78 -26.66 -13.86
N ALA A 36 -32.50 -27.69 -13.05
CA ALA A 36 -31.94 -28.94 -13.50
C ALA A 36 -33.08 -29.86 -13.95
N ASP A 37 -33.30 -29.97 -15.26
CA ASP A 37 -34.18 -30.99 -15.83
C ASP A 37 -33.37 -32.14 -16.44
N GLU A 38 -33.66 -33.34 -15.96
CA GLU A 38 -33.21 -34.63 -16.47
C GLU A 38 -33.71 -34.87 -17.90
N TYR A 39 -32.79 -34.98 -18.86
CA TYR A 39 -33.00 -35.84 -20.02
C TYR A 39 -31.70 -36.58 -20.37
N GLY A 40 -31.74 -37.90 -20.21
CA GLY A 40 -30.63 -38.79 -20.52
C GLY A 40 -30.38 -38.89 -22.02
N PHE A 41 -29.10 -38.78 -22.40
CA PHE A 41 -28.60 -39.39 -23.63
C PHE A 41 -27.30 -40.14 -23.36
N ARG A 42 -27.35 -41.42 -23.72
CA ARG A 42 -26.28 -42.41 -23.65
C ARG A 42 -25.53 -42.35 -24.99
N GLY A 43 -24.24 -42.03 -25.00
CA GLY A 43 -23.45 -42.04 -26.23
C GLY A 43 -21.99 -41.66 -25.99
N LYS A 44 -21.09 -42.63 -26.24
CA LYS A 44 -19.64 -42.43 -26.36
C LYS A 44 -19.39 -41.42 -27.47
N ASP A 45 -18.52 -40.44 -27.24
CA ASP A 45 -17.38 -40.12 -28.10
C ASP A 45 -16.57 -38.96 -27.50
N SER A 46 -15.27 -39.18 -27.42
CA SER A 46 -14.24 -38.23 -27.00
C SER A 46 -14.03 -37.16 -28.06
N VAL A 47 -14.18 -35.88 -27.71
CA VAL A 47 -13.74 -34.76 -28.57
C VAL A 47 -12.88 -33.79 -27.76
N ASN A 48 -11.59 -33.77 -28.09
CA ASN A 48 -10.62 -32.78 -27.62
C ASN A 48 -10.91 -31.42 -28.27
N PHE A 49 -11.11 -30.38 -27.45
CA PHE A 49 -11.02 -28.98 -27.89
C PHE A 49 -9.73 -28.36 -27.36
N THR A 50 -8.67 -28.47 -28.16
CA THR A 50 -7.52 -27.57 -28.09
C THR A 50 -7.82 -26.28 -28.84
N THR A 51 -7.40 -25.16 -28.24
CA THR A 51 -7.18 -23.81 -28.83
C THR A 51 -8.38 -22.93 -29.19
N VAL A 52 -8.69 -21.98 -28.30
CA VAL A 52 -9.27 -20.65 -28.63
C VAL A 52 -8.52 -19.59 -27.79
N PRO A 53 -8.20 -18.38 -28.31
CA PRO A 53 -7.18 -17.50 -27.77
C PRO A 53 -7.61 -16.72 -26.52
N ALA A 54 -6.63 -16.44 -25.66
CA ALA A 54 -6.74 -15.57 -24.51
C ALA A 54 -6.99 -14.11 -24.92
N THR A 55 -8.15 -13.55 -24.57
CA THR A 55 -8.38 -12.10 -24.38
C THR A 55 -9.82 -11.92 -23.91
N PHE A 56 -10.04 -12.00 -22.60
CA PHE A 56 -11.10 -11.38 -21.78
C PHE A 56 -11.09 -12.11 -20.43
N GLY A 57 -9.99 -11.90 -19.70
CA GLY A 57 -9.89 -12.32 -18.31
C GLY A 57 -10.77 -11.40 -17.47
N TYR A 58 -12.03 -11.79 -17.27
CA TYR A 58 -12.79 -11.29 -16.13
C TYR A 58 -12.05 -11.76 -14.87
N VAL A 59 -11.46 -10.80 -14.17
CA VAL A 59 -10.93 -10.98 -12.83
C VAL A 59 -12.12 -11.28 -11.92
N CYS A 60 -12.47 -12.56 -11.80
CA CYS A 60 -13.25 -13.03 -10.67
C CYS A 60 -12.27 -13.07 -9.50
N HIS A 61 -12.03 -11.91 -8.89
CA HIS A 61 -11.45 -11.89 -7.55
C HIS A 61 -12.37 -12.73 -6.68
N ARG A 62 -11.73 -13.58 -5.88
CA ARG A 62 -12.31 -14.61 -5.02
C ARG A 62 -13.28 -13.99 -4.00
N LEU A 63 -14.47 -13.57 -4.43
CA LEU A 63 -15.61 -13.34 -3.55
C LEU A 63 -16.02 -14.73 -3.06
N THR A 64 -15.41 -15.15 -1.96
CA THR A 64 -16.12 -16.02 -1.04
C THR A 64 -17.34 -15.22 -0.62
N ILE A 65 -18.51 -15.49 -1.21
CA ILE A 65 -19.78 -15.02 -0.68
C ILE A 65 -19.91 -15.71 0.67
N CYS A 66 -19.36 -15.08 1.71
CA CYS A 66 -19.67 -15.41 3.07
C CYS A 66 -21.14 -15.07 3.24
N HIS A 67 -22.02 -16.07 3.07
CA HIS A 67 -23.39 -15.96 3.57
C HIS A 67 -23.29 -15.37 4.99
N GLY A 68 -23.87 -14.18 5.20
CA GLY A 68 -23.79 -13.49 6.49
C GLY A 68 -24.17 -14.47 7.60
N LYS A 69 -23.25 -14.78 8.53
CA LYS A 69 -23.56 -15.78 9.55
C LYS A 69 -24.59 -15.18 10.50
N LEU A 70 -25.71 -15.87 10.64
CA LEU A 70 -26.84 -15.46 11.47
C LEU A 70 -26.51 -15.70 12.96
N VAL A 71 -27.04 -14.88 13.86
CA VAL A 71 -26.97 -15.13 15.31
C VAL A 71 -28.32 -15.62 15.80
N ILE A 72 -28.36 -16.87 16.26
CA ILE A 72 -29.58 -17.54 16.71
C ILE A 72 -29.90 -17.12 18.15
N LEU A 73 -31.12 -16.64 18.36
CA LEU A 73 -31.69 -16.29 19.68
C LEU A 73 -32.56 -17.42 20.24
N LEU A 74 -33.26 -18.15 19.37
CA LEU A 74 -34.06 -19.33 19.72
C LEU A 74 -34.01 -20.31 18.55
N ASP A 75 -33.83 -21.60 18.83
CA ASP A 75 -34.02 -22.67 17.87
C ASP A 75 -34.69 -23.85 18.58
N SER A 76 -35.96 -24.07 18.27
CA SER A 76 -36.74 -25.14 18.90
C SER A 76 -36.27 -26.55 18.53
N LYS A 77 -35.53 -26.72 17.42
CA LYS A 77 -34.97 -28.03 17.03
C LYS A 77 -33.67 -28.36 17.75
N ALA A 78 -32.93 -27.34 18.20
CA ALA A 78 -31.67 -27.55 18.90
C ALA A 78 -31.87 -28.13 20.31
N GLN A 79 -33.06 -27.99 20.89
CA GLN A 79 -33.38 -28.44 22.24
C GLN A 79 -34.00 -29.85 22.20
N GLN A 80 -33.29 -30.84 22.76
CA GLN A 80 -33.71 -32.25 22.78
C GLN A 80 -34.66 -32.59 23.96
N THR A 81 -34.77 -31.67 24.94
CA THR A 81 -35.65 -31.79 26.11
C THR A 81 -36.98 -31.04 25.89
N GLU A 82 -37.88 -31.08 26.87
CA GLU A 82 -39.13 -30.29 26.84
C GLU A 82 -38.82 -28.79 26.60
N LEU A 83 -39.59 -28.17 25.72
CA LEU A 83 -39.46 -26.74 25.38
C LEU A 83 -40.07 -25.83 26.46
N GLU A 84 -40.97 -26.39 27.28
CA GLU A 84 -41.67 -25.72 28.40
C GLU A 84 -42.47 -24.47 28.00
N TRP A 85 -42.93 -24.39 26.75
CA TRP A 85 -43.75 -23.27 26.31
C TRP A 85 -45.14 -23.33 26.94
N ILE A 86 -45.75 -22.16 27.12
CA ILE A 86 -47.00 -22.03 27.85
C ILE A 86 -48.16 -22.08 26.85
N SER A 87 -48.99 -23.12 26.96
CA SER A 87 -50.27 -23.21 26.25
C SER A 87 -51.42 -22.64 27.09
N TYR A 88 -52.32 -21.90 26.43
CA TYR A 88 -53.55 -21.40 27.03
C TYR A 88 -54.72 -21.49 26.03
N PRO A 89 -55.80 -22.21 26.33
CA PRO A 89 -55.95 -23.10 27.50
C PRO A 89 -54.96 -24.29 27.43
N PRO A 90 -54.68 -24.99 28.55
CA PRO A 90 -53.65 -26.04 28.59
C PRO A 90 -53.87 -27.21 27.62
N ASN A 91 -55.11 -27.43 27.21
CA ASN A 91 -55.53 -28.47 26.25
C ASN A 91 -55.59 -27.97 24.79
N GLY A 92 -55.25 -26.70 24.53
CA GLY A 92 -55.24 -26.12 23.18
C GLY A 92 -54.08 -26.68 22.35
N TRP A 93 -52.87 -26.20 22.67
CA TRP A 93 -51.64 -26.66 22.03
C TRP A 93 -51.00 -27.80 22.82
N GLU A 94 -50.69 -28.89 22.13
CA GLU A 94 -50.10 -30.10 22.69
C GLU A 94 -48.66 -30.28 22.19
N GLU A 95 -47.74 -30.62 23.09
CA GLU A 95 -46.35 -30.94 22.76
C GLU A 95 -46.20 -32.40 22.35
N ILE A 96 -45.65 -32.65 21.17
CA ILE A 96 -45.46 -33.99 20.60
C ILE A 96 -44.04 -34.19 20.11
N SER A 97 -43.53 -35.41 20.31
CA SER A 97 -42.26 -35.85 19.74
C SER A 97 -42.42 -36.19 18.26
N GLY A 98 -41.65 -35.51 17.41
CA GLY A 98 -41.53 -35.77 15.99
C GLY A 98 -40.12 -36.23 15.60
N LEU A 99 -39.93 -36.49 14.31
CA LEU A 99 -38.62 -36.70 13.68
C LEU A 99 -38.42 -35.63 12.62
N ASP A 100 -37.22 -35.08 12.52
CA ASP A 100 -36.86 -34.18 11.42
C ASP A 100 -36.44 -34.95 10.15
N GLU A 101 -36.08 -34.21 9.10
CA GLU A 101 -35.60 -34.75 7.81
C GLU A 101 -34.37 -35.67 7.95
N ASN A 102 -33.58 -35.48 9.01
CA ASN A 102 -32.37 -36.26 9.32
C ASN A 102 -32.63 -37.37 10.36
N TYR A 103 -33.90 -37.69 10.65
CA TYR A 103 -34.31 -38.66 11.66
C TYR A 103 -33.88 -38.31 13.10
N THR A 104 -33.64 -37.03 13.37
CA THR A 104 -33.35 -36.54 14.72
C THR A 104 -34.66 -36.37 15.48
N PRO A 105 -34.77 -36.86 16.73
CA PRO A 105 -35.92 -36.58 17.57
C PRO A 105 -36.03 -35.07 17.83
N ILE A 106 -37.20 -34.50 17.52
CA ILE A 106 -37.52 -33.09 17.74
C ILE A 106 -38.80 -32.95 18.55
N ARG A 107 -38.94 -31.86 19.28
CA ARG A 107 -40.20 -31.49 19.95
C ARG A 107 -40.97 -30.51 19.07
N THR A 108 -42.25 -30.79 18.89
CA THR A 108 -43.16 -30.02 18.02
C THR A 108 -44.43 -29.69 18.80
N TYR A 109 -45.14 -28.64 18.41
CA TYR A 109 -46.44 -28.30 18.99
C TYR A 109 -47.53 -28.46 17.95
N GLN A 110 -48.62 -29.12 18.30
CA GLN A 110 -49.77 -29.27 17.40
C GLN A 110 -51.09 -28.83 18.05
N VAL A 111 -52.03 -28.43 17.20
CA VAL A 111 -53.42 -28.17 17.56
C VAL A 111 -54.32 -28.54 16.38
N CYS A 112 -55.45 -29.19 16.65
CA CYS A 112 -56.40 -29.60 15.61
C CYS A 112 -57.85 -29.62 16.16
N GLN A 113 -58.30 -28.51 16.76
CA GLN A 113 -59.65 -28.36 17.33
C GLN A 113 -60.65 -27.78 16.30
N VAL A 114 -60.64 -28.33 15.08
CA VAL A 114 -61.39 -27.83 13.90
C VAL A 114 -62.92 -27.98 14.00
N MET A 115 -63.41 -28.83 14.90
CA MET A 115 -64.84 -29.13 15.06
C MET A 115 -65.57 -28.10 15.94
N GLU A 116 -64.84 -27.39 16.78
CA GLU A 116 -65.41 -26.48 17.76
C GLU A 116 -65.45 -25.04 17.20
N PRO A 117 -66.56 -24.29 17.37
CA PRO A 117 -66.61 -22.90 16.97
C PRO A 117 -65.85 -21.99 17.96
N ASN A 118 -65.40 -20.81 17.50
CA ASN A 118 -64.78 -19.76 18.32
C ASN A 118 -63.51 -20.20 19.07
N GLN A 119 -62.64 -20.94 18.39
CA GLN A 119 -61.34 -21.34 18.92
C GLN A 119 -60.44 -20.12 19.19
N ASN A 120 -59.63 -20.21 20.25
CA ASN A 120 -58.68 -19.18 20.65
C ASN A 120 -57.54 -19.81 21.46
N ASN A 121 -56.74 -20.65 20.80
CA ASN A 121 -55.67 -21.41 21.43
C ASN A 121 -54.35 -20.66 21.30
N TRP A 122 -53.78 -20.25 22.43
CA TRP A 122 -52.51 -19.56 22.50
C TRP A 122 -51.37 -20.49 22.90
N LEU A 123 -50.21 -20.29 22.28
CA LEU A 123 -48.94 -20.90 22.65
C LEU A 123 -47.91 -19.78 22.76
N ARG A 124 -47.23 -19.67 23.89
CA ARG A 124 -46.21 -18.63 24.14
C ARG A 124 -44.86 -19.27 24.39
N THR A 125 -43.82 -18.74 23.73
CA THR A 125 -42.44 -19.16 23.95
C THR A 125 -41.92 -18.77 25.34
N ASN A 126 -40.71 -19.22 25.66
CA ASN A 126 -39.92 -18.65 26.75
C ASN A 126 -39.45 -17.23 26.41
N TRP A 127 -38.91 -16.53 27.40
CA TRP A 127 -38.38 -15.18 27.20
C TRP A 127 -37.14 -15.22 26.34
N ILE A 128 -37.10 -14.43 25.28
CA ILE A 128 -36.00 -14.38 24.32
C ILE A 128 -35.25 -13.06 24.55
N GLU A 129 -33.99 -13.16 24.95
CA GLU A 129 -33.11 -12.00 25.07
C GLU A 129 -32.76 -11.47 23.67
N LYS A 130 -32.93 -10.16 23.44
CA LYS A 130 -32.64 -9.57 22.12
C LYS A 130 -31.16 -9.25 21.92
N GLY A 131 -30.44 -8.96 23.02
CA GLY A 131 -29.10 -8.40 22.98
C GLY A 131 -29.03 -7.07 22.20
N ASP A 132 -28.06 -6.97 21.29
CA ASP A 132 -27.86 -5.79 20.45
C ASP A 132 -28.70 -5.79 19.17
N ALA A 133 -29.53 -6.82 18.97
CA ALA A 133 -30.39 -6.92 17.79
C ALA A 133 -31.36 -5.73 17.72
N GLN A 134 -31.40 -5.10 16.55
CA GLN A 134 -32.44 -4.12 16.20
C GLN A 134 -33.59 -4.79 15.46
N ARG A 135 -33.24 -5.58 14.44
CA ARG A 135 -34.18 -6.36 13.64
C ARG A 135 -34.03 -7.84 13.94
N ILE A 136 -35.16 -8.52 14.09
CA ILE A 136 -35.20 -9.96 14.34
C ILE A 136 -36.03 -10.64 13.25
N PHE A 137 -35.54 -11.80 12.83
CA PHE A 137 -36.16 -12.69 11.86
C PHE A 137 -36.75 -13.88 12.63
N VAL A 138 -38.01 -14.17 12.34
CA VAL A 138 -38.76 -15.30 12.88
C VAL A 138 -39.06 -16.23 11.71
N GLU A 139 -38.33 -17.34 11.64
CA GLU A 139 -38.54 -18.42 10.68
C GLU A 139 -39.40 -19.51 11.33
N LEU A 140 -40.51 -19.83 10.68
CA LEU A 140 -41.46 -20.85 11.08
C LEU A 140 -41.45 -21.97 10.07
N LYS A 141 -41.31 -23.21 10.54
CA LYS A 141 -41.59 -24.40 9.74
C LYS A 141 -42.78 -25.14 10.32
N PHE A 142 -43.78 -25.41 9.51
CA PHE A 142 -45.04 -26.00 9.97
C PHE A 142 -45.74 -26.81 8.90
N THR A 143 -46.64 -27.70 9.33
CA THR A 143 -47.55 -28.42 8.44
C THR A 143 -48.97 -27.95 8.69
N LEU A 144 -49.79 -27.95 7.65
CA LEU A 144 -51.18 -27.53 7.72
C LEU A 144 -52.06 -28.49 6.90
N ARG A 145 -53.15 -28.95 7.52
CA ARG A 145 -54.11 -29.84 6.87
C ARG A 145 -55.20 -29.04 6.15
N ASP A 146 -55.48 -29.43 4.91
CA ASP A 146 -56.56 -28.84 4.11
C ASP A 146 -57.92 -29.09 4.78
N CYS A 147 -58.72 -28.03 4.95
CA CYS A 147 -60.06 -28.12 5.54
C CYS A 147 -61.02 -29.00 4.72
N ASN A 148 -60.87 -29.05 3.40
CA ASN A 148 -61.66 -29.90 2.52
C ASN A 148 -61.38 -31.40 2.73
N SER A 149 -60.22 -31.73 3.32
CA SER A 149 -59.86 -33.12 3.65
C SER A 149 -60.47 -33.61 4.98
N LEU A 150 -61.20 -32.74 5.68
CA LEU A 150 -61.79 -33.01 6.98
C LEU A 150 -63.33 -33.09 6.86
N PRO A 151 -63.96 -34.21 7.23
CA PRO A 151 -65.41 -34.33 7.16
C PRO A 151 -66.06 -33.52 8.30
N GLY A 152 -67.09 -32.73 7.97
CA GLY A 152 -67.98 -32.10 8.96
C GLY A 152 -67.51 -30.76 9.56
N VAL A 153 -66.47 -30.13 9.00
CA VAL A 153 -65.84 -28.90 9.57
C VAL A 153 -66.14 -27.62 8.77
N VAL A 154 -67.18 -27.63 7.95
CA VAL A 154 -67.51 -26.51 7.04
C VAL A 154 -67.92 -25.27 7.86
N GLY A 155 -67.11 -24.21 7.78
CA GLY A 155 -67.35 -22.92 8.44
C GLY A 155 -66.65 -22.72 9.78
N THR A 156 -66.17 -23.79 10.43
CA THR A 156 -65.35 -23.71 11.66
C THR A 156 -63.86 -23.83 11.37
N CYS A 157 -63.48 -24.64 10.38
CA CYS A 157 -62.08 -24.87 10.02
C CYS A 157 -61.43 -23.65 9.34
N LYS A 158 -60.16 -23.40 9.69
CA LYS A 158 -59.31 -22.36 9.11
C LYS A 158 -57.99 -22.96 8.62
N GLU A 159 -57.38 -22.30 7.64
CA GLU A 159 -56.09 -22.69 7.05
C GLU A 159 -55.00 -21.65 7.36
N THR A 160 -55.18 -20.94 8.47
CA THR A 160 -54.30 -19.87 8.91
C THR A 160 -54.19 -19.82 10.43
N PHE A 161 -53.06 -19.37 10.94
CA PHE A 161 -52.87 -19.03 12.35
C PHE A 161 -52.23 -17.65 12.47
N ASN A 162 -52.30 -17.04 13.64
CA ASN A 162 -51.74 -15.70 13.85
C ASN A 162 -50.44 -15.77 14.64
N LEU A 163 -49.49 -14.93 14.26
CA LEU A 163 -48.22 -14.75 14.96
C LEU A 163 -48.22 -13.40 15.68
N TYR A 164 -47.77 -13.40 16.95
CA TYR A 164 -47.71 -12.23 17.82
C TYR A 164 -46.37 -12.13 18.54
N TYR A 165 -46.06 -10.93 19.03
CA TYR A 165 -44.96 -10.71 19.97
C TYR A 165 -45.32 -9.73 21.09
N GLN A 166 -44.57 -9.79 22.18
CA GLN A 166 -44.64 -8.86 23.30
C GLN A 166 -43.22 -8.51 23.75
N GLU A 167 -42.85 -7.23 23.72
CA GLU A 167 -41.59 -6.73 24.27
C GLU A 167 -41.66 -6.58 25.79
N THR A 168 -40.63 -7.05 26.51
CA THR A 168 -40.52 -6.92 27.98
C THR A 168 -39.05 -6.75 28.41
N ASP A 169 -38.82 -6.06 29.51
CA ASP A 169 -37.46 -5.87 30.06
C ASP A 169 -37.01 -7.00 30.99
N SER A 170 -37.94 -7.87 31.40
CA SER A 170 -37.71 -9.01 32.28
C SER A 170 -38.72 -10.12 31.97
N GLU A 171 -38.45 -11.30 32.53
CA GLU A 171 -39.40 -12.41 32.47
C GLU A 171 -40.72 -12.05 33.16
N VAL A 172 -41.82 -12.29 32.44
CA VAL A 172 -43.19 -12.12 32.93
C VAL A 172 -43.75 -13.49 33.30
N GLY A 173 -44.56 -13.53 34.36
CA GLY A 173 -45.14 -14.78 34.87
C GLY A 173 -45.97 -15.57 33.85
N ARG A 174 -46.50 -16.72 34.28
CA ARG A 174 -47.22 -17.68 33.42
C ARG A 174 -48.60 -17.19 32.93
N SER A 175 -49.08 -16.03 33.39
CA SER A 175 -50.37 -15.48 32.98
C SER A 175 -50.26 -14.83 31.60
N LEU A 176 -50.93 -15.41 30.61
CA LEU A 176 -51.03 -14.88 29.26
C LEU A 176 -52.17 -13.84 29.20
N ARG A 177 -51.86 -12.62 28.75
CA ARG A 177 -52.82 -11.53 28.60
C ARG A 177 -52.82 -11.05 27.15
N GLU A 178 -53.88 -11.36 26.41
CA GLU A 178 -53.98 -11.12 24.96
C GLU A 178 -53.74 -9.66 24.57
N ASN A 179 -54.20 -8.71 25.39
CA ASN A 179 -54.10 -7.27 25.12
C ASN A 179 -52.67 -6.72 25.17
N GLN A 180 -51.69 -7.50 25.63
CA GLN A 180 -50.28 -7.10 25.68
C GLN A 180 -49.49 -7.54 24.44
N TYR A 181 -50.09 -8.35 23.58
CA TYR A 181 -49.47 -8.88 22.38
C TYR A 181 -49.80 -8.03 21.15
N VAL A 182 -48.79 -7.75 20.35
CA VAL A 182 -48.92 -7.06 19.06
C VAL A 182 -48.91 -8.11 17.96
N LYS A 183 -49.91 -8.05 17.06
CA LYS A 183 -50.02 -8.97 15.92
C LYS A 183 -48.92 -8.66 14.91
N ILE A 184 -48.13 -9.67 14.55
CA ILE A 184 -47.12 -9.60 13.49
C ILE A 184 -47.80 -9.82 12.14
N ASP A 185 -48.41 -10.98 11.97
CA ASP A 185 -49.08 -11.35 10.73
C ASP A 185 -50.05 -12.53 10.92
N THR A 186 -50.86 -12.78 9.89
CA THR A 186 -51.63 -14.01 9.72
C THR A 186 -50.85 -14.94 8.79
N ILE A 187 -50.41 -16.07 9.31
CA ILE A 187 -49.59 -17.05 8.58
C ILE A 187 -50.52 -18.04 7.87
N ALA A 188 -50.33 -18.19 6.57
CA ALA A 188 -50.99 -19.17 5.72
C ALA A 188 -49.95 -20.20 5.23
N ALA A 189 -50.42 -21.38 4.82
CA ALA A 189 -49.56 -22.36 4.16
C ALA A 189 -49.48 -22.10 2.65
N ASP A 190 -48.30 -22.26 2.06
CA ASP A 190 -48.12 -22.34 0.61
C ASP A 190 -48.67 -23.67 0.07
N GLU A 191 -48.43 -24.76 0.81
CA GLU A 191 -48.92 -26.09 0.52
C GLU A 191 -49.62 -26.72 1.74
N SER A 192 -50.86 -27.18 1.55
CA SER A 192 -51.61 -27.99 2.51
C SER A 192 -51.57 -29.47 2.14
N PHE A 193 -51.67 -30.36 3.14
CA PHE A 193 -51.77 -31.80 2.90
C PHE A 193 -53.21 -32.29 3.02
N THR A 194 -53.54 -33.31 2.22
CA THR A 194 -54.87 -33.91 2.11
C THR A 194 -54.91 -35.36 2.59
N GLN A 195 -56.09 -36.00 2.55
CA GLN A 195 -56.26 -37.41 2.89
C GLN A 195 -55.47 -38.34 1.95
N GLY A 196 -55.25 -37.94 0.69
CA GLY A 196 -54.42 -38.70 -0.27
C GLY A 196 -52.95 -38.71 0.13
N ASP A 197 -52.42 -37.56 0.55
CA ASP A 197 -51.02 -37.41 0.98
C ASP A 197 -50.72 -38.20 2.26
N LEU A 198 -51.70 -38.32 3.16
CA LEU A 198 -51.61 -39.18 4.34
C LEU A 198 -51.47 -40.67 3.97
N GLY A 199 -52.12 -41.10 2.87
CA GLY A 199 -51.98 -42.46 2.33
C GLY A 199 -50.57 -42.76 1.82
N GLU A 200 -49.88 -41.74 1.30
CA GLU A 200 -48.50 -41.81 0.81
C GLU A 200 -47.44 -41.47 1.88
N ARG A 201 -47.87 -41.15 3.12
CA ARG A 201 -47.03 -40.66 4.22
C ARG A 201 -46.21 -39.41 3.86
N LYS A 202 -46.77 -38.55 3.02
CA LYS A 202 -46.10 -37.35 2.52
C LYS A 202 -46.66 -36.12 3.25
N MET A 203 -45.96 -35.64 4.26
CA MET A 203 -46.30 -34.39 4.93
C MET A 203 -45.72 -33.21 4.14
N LYS A 204 -46.51 -32.14 3.94
CA LYS A 204 -46.07 -30.91 3.29
C LYS A 204 -45.58 -29.92 4.34
N LEU A 205 -44.28 -29.61 4.29
CA LEU A 205 -43.62 -28.70 5.21
C LEU A 205 -43.53 -27.30 4.60
N ASN A 206 -44.19 -26.34 5.24
CA ASN A 206 -44.18 -24.93 4.86
C ASN A 206 -43.05 -24.20 5.61
N THR A 207 -42.47 -23.17 4.98
CA THR A 207 -41.48 -22.30 5.63
C THR A 207 -41.86 -20.85 5.43
N GLU A 208 -42.05 -20.12 6.52
CA GLU A 208 -42.45 -18.71 6.50
C GLU A 208 -41.51 -17.88 7.35
N VAL A 209 -41.07 -16.74 6.81
CA VAL A 209 -40.16 -15.81 7.51
C VAL A 209 -40.85 -14.47 7.72
N ARG A 210 -40.90 -14.01 8.97
CA ARG A 210 -41.40 -12.69 9.34
C ARG A 210 -40.35 -11.90 10.09
N ILE A 211 -40.47 -10.58 10.02
CA ILE A 211 -39.49 -9.64 10.56
C ILE A 211 -40.17 -8.80 11.63
N ILE A 212 -39.50 -8.62 12.76
CA ILE A 212 -39.93 -7.75 13.86
C ILE A 212 -38.84 -6.74 14.19
N GLY A 213 -39.25 -5.56 14.65
CA GLY A 213 -38.37 -4.49 15.09
C GLY A 213 -38.60 -3.16 14.34
N PRO A 214 -37.90 -2.09 14.73
CA PRO A 214 -36.84 -2.06 15.74
C PRO A 214 -37.35 -2.33 17.17
N LEU A 215 -36.73 -3.29 17.87
CA LEU A 215 -37.09 -3.61 19.26
C LEU A 215 -36.36 -2.68 20.25
N SER A 216 -37.10 -2.23 21.26
CA SER A 216 -36.65 -1.20 22.22
C SER A 216 -36.32 -1.76 23.61
N ARG A 217 -36.98 -2.85 24.02
CA ARG A 217 -36.79 -3.47 25.34
C ARG A 217 -35.70 -4.54 25.32
N ARG A 218 -35.32 -5.07 26.50
CA ARG A 218 -34.23 -6.07 26.60
C ARG A 218 -34.53 -7.43 25.94
N GLY A 219 -35.80 -7.80 25.88
CA GLY A 219 -36.21 -9.07 25.30
C GLY A 219 -37.68 -9.07 24.90
N PHE A 220 -38.17 -10.22 24.46
CA PHE A 220 -39.52 -10.37 23.96
C PHE A 220 -40.00 -11.82 24.08
N TYR A 221 -41.31 -11.99 23.99
CA TYR A 221 -41.98 -13.28 23.81
C TYR A 221 -42.57 -13.36 22.42
N LEU A 222 -42.56 -14.56 21.82
CA LEU A 222 -43.41 -14.87 20.68
C LEU A 222 -44.66 -15.62 21.16
N ALA A 223 -45.77 -15.40 20.48
CA ALA A 223 -46.99 -16.14 20.71
C ALA A 223 -47.69 -16.53 19.40
N PHE A 224 -48.29 -17.71 19.41
CA PHE A 224 -49.02 -18.30 18.30
C PHE A 224 -50.47 -18.46 18.71
N GLN A 225 -51.39 -17.95 17.90
CA GLN A 225 -52.81 -18.05 18.15
C GLN A 225 -53.47 -18.86 17.04
N ASP A 226 -54.08 -19.96 17.42
CA ASP A 226 -54.95 -20.75 16.58
C ASP A 226 -56.42 -20.36 16.80
N VAL A 227 -57.15 -20.26 15.69
CA VAL A 227 -58.57 -19.86 15.62
C VAL A 227 -59.44 -20.93 14.95
N GLY A 228 -58.95 -22.18 14.87
CA GLY A 228 -59.68 -23.33 14.33
C GLY A 228 -58.99 -24.03 13.17
N ALA A 229 -57.66 -24.06 13.16
CA ALA A 229 -56.83 -24.74 12.18
C ALA A 229 -56.34 -26.11 12.68
N CYS A 230 -55.88 -26.94 11.74
CA CYS A 230 -55.21 -28.20 12.05
C CYS A 230 -53.74 -28.08 11.63
N ILE A 231 -52.90 -27.69 12.59
CA ILE A 231 -51.52 -27.27 12.36
C ILE A 231 -50.55 -28.00 13.29
N ALA A 232 -49.35 -28.24 12.78
CA ALA A 232 -48.21 -28.66 13.60
C ALA A 232 -47.02 -27.73 13.35
N LEU A 233 -46.60 -27.01 14.39
CA LEU A 233 -45.38 -26.22 14.42
C LEU A 233 -44.18 -27.15 14.59
N VAL A 234 -43.43 -27.32 13.51
CA VAL A 234 -42.27 -28.22 13.43
C VAL A 234 -41.00 -27.52 13.91
N SER A 235 -40.85 -26.22 13.63
CA SER A 235 -39.69 -25.44 14.06
C SER A 235 -40.01 -23.97 14.18
N VAL A 236 -39.49 -23.36 15.24
CA VAL A 236 -39.42 -21.90 15.40
C VAL A 236 -37.97 -21.55 15.59
N LYS A 237 -37.45 -20.77 14.64
CA LYS A 237 -36.08 -20.27 14.68
C LYS A 237 -36.10 -18.75 14.65
N VAL A 238 -35.50 -18.16 15.67
CA VAL A 238 -35.43 -16.72 15.85
C VAL A 238 -33.97 -16.31 15.77
N TYR A 239 -33.64 -15.36 14.91
CA TYR A 239 -32.27 -14.92 14.72
C TYR A 239 -32.19 -13.47 14.28
N TYR A 240 -31.01 -12.86 14.42
CA TYR A 240 -30.70 -11.58 13.80
C TYR A 240 -29.45 -11.70 12.93
N LYS A 241 -29.23 -10.68 12.10
CA LYS A 241 -28.08 -10.61 11.19
C LYS A 241 -27.07 -9.61 11.74
N LYS A 242 -25.79 -9.93 11.56
CA LYS A 242 -24.68 -9.01 11.82
C LYS A 242 -23.56 -9.28 10.83
N CYS A 243 -22.76 -8.26 10.56
CA CYS A 243 -21.50 -8.42 9.87
C CYS A 243 -20.45 -8.87 10.89
N TRP A 244 -19.78 -9.99 10.61
CA TRP A 244 -18.76 -10.54 11.51
C TRP A 244 -17.46 -9.80 11.40
N SER A 245 -16.66 -9.83 12.45
CA SER A 245 -15.35 -9.22 12.44
C SER A 245 -14.49 -9.82 11.32
N ILE A 246 -13.90 -8.94 10.53
CA ILE A 246 -12.99 -9.28 9.43
C ILE A 246 -11.78 -8.36 9.49
N ILE A 247 -10.69 -8.80 8.87
CA ILE A 247 -9.54 -7.95 8.61
C ILE A 247 -9.46 -7.78 7.09
N GLU A 248 -9.56 -6.55 6.63
CA GLU A 248 -9.47 -6.21 5.22
C GLU A 248 -8.56 -4.99 5.07
N ASN A 249 -7.66 -5.00 4.07
CA ASN A 249 -6.71 -3.90 3.86
C ASN A 249 -5.89 -3.50 5.11
N LEU A 250 -5.47 -4.50 5.92
CA LEU A 250 -4.75 -4.31 7.20
C LEU A 250 -5.53 -3.49 8.26
N ALA A 251 -6.85 -3.40 8.10
CA ALA A 251 -7.75 -2.81 9.10
C ALA A 251 -8.70 -3.87 9.62
N THR A 252 -8.87 -3.90 10.94
CA THR A 252 -9.85 -4.73 11.64
C THR A 252 -11.19 -4.01 11.68
N PHE A 253 -12.22 -4.66 11.18
CA PHE A 253 -13.61 -4.24 11.32
C PHE A 253 -14.29 -5.12 12.37
N PRO A 254 -14.90 -4.56 13.41
CA PRO A 254 -15.52 -5.33 14.50
C PRO A 254 -16.88 -5.91 14.10
N ASP A 255 -17.38 -6.85 14.91
CA ASP A 255 -18.76 -7.34 14.80
C ASP A 255 -19.75 -6.16 14.83
N THR A 256 -20.56 -6.02 13.79
CA THR A 256 -21.50 -4.90 13.63
C THR A 256 -22.90 -5.40 13.34
N VAL A 257 -23.87 -5.03 14.19
CA VAL A 257 -25.29 -5.38 13.99
C VAL A 257 -25.87 -4.59 12.82
N THR A 258 -26.75 -5.23 12.03
CA THR A 258 -27.41 -4.57 10.91
C THR A 258 -28.41 -3.50 11.39
N GLY A 259 -28.65 -2.49 10.54
CA GLY A 259 -29.57 -1.39 10.87
C GLY A 259 -31.04 -1.81 10.90
N SER A 260 -31.89 -0.90 11.39
CA SER A 260 -33.34 -1.12 11.54
C SER A 260 -34.13 -1.11 10.23
N GLU A 261 -33.61 -0.54 9.14
CA GLU A 261 -34.29 -0.36 7.83
C GLU A 261 -33.80 -1.31 6.71
N PHE A 262 -34.67 -1.70 5.78
CA PHE A 262 -34.34 -2.76 4.80
C PHE A 262 -33.18 -2.38 3.86
N SER A 263 -33.00 -1.09 3.61
CA SER A 263 -31.90 -0.54 2.81
C SER A 263 -30.84 0.15 3.67
N SER A 264 -30.78 -0.13 4.98
CA SER A 264 -29.80 0.50 5.87
C SER A 264 -28.38 0.04 5.52
N LEU A 265 -27.46 0.99 5.45
CA LEU A 265 -26.02 0.76 5.39
C LEU A 265 -25.38 1.38 6.62
N VAL A 266 -24.81 0.55 7.48
CA VAL A 266 -24.12 1.02 8.68
C VAL A 266 -22.65 1.27 8.33
N GLU A 267 -22.22 2.52 8.31
CA GLU A 267 -20.79 2.88 8.14
C GLU A 267 -20.00 2.48 9.39
N VAL A 268 -18.87 1.81 9.19
CA VAL A 268 -17.98 1.35 10.25
C VAL A 268 -16.56 1.76 9.91
N GLU A 269 -15.94 2.46 10.86
CA GLU A 269 -14.53 2.84 10.81
C GLU A 269 -13.66 1.66 11.26
N GLY A 270 -12.66 1.32 10.45
CA GLY A 270 -11.73 0.24 10.72
C GLY A 270 -10.59 0.70 11.62
N MET A 271 -10.04 -0.23 12.41
CA MET A 271 -8.84 0.03 13.21
C MET A 271 -7.64 -0.70 12.61
N CYS A 272 -6.55 0.01 12.34
CA CYS A 272 -5.34 -0.64 11.83
C CYS A 272 -4.86 -1.78 12.73
N VAL A 273 -4.45 -2.89 12.12
CA VAL A 273 -3.86 -4.03 12.85
C VAL A 273 -2.59 -3.61 13.59
N SER A 274 -2.15 -4.43 14.53
CA SER A 274 -0.89 -4.18 15.25
C SER A 274 0.26 -3.94 14.28
N ASP A 275 1.08 -2.93 14.58
CA ASP A 275 2.23 -2.51 13.76
C ASP A 275 1.89 -2.00 12.35
N ALA A 276 0.62 -1.65 12.10
CA ALA A 276 0.18 -0.87 10.96
C ALA A 276 -0.19 0.58 11.37
N GLU A 277 -0.20 1.48 10.40
CA GLU A 277 -0.59 2.89 10.52
C GLU A 277 -1.47 3.33 9.35
N GLU A 278 -2.29 4.34 9.57
CA GLU A 278 -3.15 4.92 8.54
C GLU A 278 -2.31 5.71 7.53
N GLU A 279 -2.65 5.56 6.25
CA GLU A 279 -2.13 6.44 5.21
C GLU A 279 -2.88 7.78 5.27
N ALA A 280 -2.15 8.90 5.15
CA ALA A 280 -2.74 10.24 5.28
C ALA A 280 -3.91 10.43 4.29
N ASP A 281 -5.03 10.95 4.80
CA ASP A 281 -6.31 11.15 4.08
C ASP A 281 -6.97 9.85 3.55
N ASN A 282 -6.58 8.68 4.05
CA ASN A 282 -7.04 7.38 3.55
C ASN A 282 -7.50 6.42 4.66
N SER A 283 -8.25 6.92 5.64
CA SER A 283 -8.75 6.13 6.78
C SER A 283 -9.66 4.97 6.33
N PRO A 284 -9.45 3.75 6.87
CA PRO A 284 -10.18 2.56 6.46
C PRO A 284 -11.64 2.57 6.94
N LYS A 285 -12.58 2.34 6.03
CA LYS A 285 -14.02 2.33 6.27
C LYS A 285 -14.72 1.23 5.47
N MET A 286 -15.76 0.66 6.04
CA MET A 286 -16.62 -0.33 5.38
C MET A 286 -18.09 -0.09 5.74
N HIS A 287 -18.99 -0.67 4.95
CA HIS A 287 -20.43 -0.59 5.20
C HIS A 287 -21.00 -1.98 5.45
N CYS A 288 -21.75 -2.15 6.54
CA CYS A 288 -22.50 -3.36 6.84
C CYS A 288 -23.92 -3.26 6.27
N SER A 289 -24.31 -4.19 5.39
CA SER A 289 -25.63 -4.23 4.77
C SER A 289 -26.71 -4.79 5.70
N ALA A 290 -27.98 -4.57 5.36
CA ALA A 290 -29.13 -5.15 6.09
C ALA A 290 -29.14 -6.69 6.07
N GLU A 291 -28.47 -7.29 5.09
CA GLU A 291 -28.31 -8.73 4.91
C GLU A 291 -27.16 -9.33 5.74
N GLY A 292 -26.39 -8.51 6.45
CA GLY A 292 -25.25 -8.94 7.26
C GLY A 292 -24.00 -9.20 6.42
N GLU A 293 -23.85 -8.50 5.31
CA GLU A 293 -22.68 -8.58 4.43
C GLU A 293 -21.87 -7.28 4.46
N TRP A 294 -20.55 -7.43 4.47
CA TRP A 294 -19.63 -6.31 4.32
C TRP A 294 -19.54 -5.90 2.85
N LEU A 295 -19.74 -4.61 2.59
CA LEU A 295 -19.62 -4.02 1.26
C LEU A 295 -18.21 -3.46 1.02
N VAL A 296 -18.00 -2.85 -0.15
CA VAL A 296 -16.69 -2.41 -0.66
C VAL A 296 -15.89 -1.61 0.39
N PRO A 297 -14.64 -2.01 0.67
CA PRO A 297 -13.75 -1.27 1.57
C PRO A 297 -13.25 0.01 0.92
N ILE A 298 -13.20 1.07 1.72
CA ILE A 298 -12.67 2.40 1.38
C ILE A 298 -11.47 2.63 2.29
N GLY A 299 -10.32 3.02 1.73
CA GLY A 299 -9.11 3.20 2.53
C GLY A 299 -8.38 1.92 2.91
N LYS A 300 -7.19 2.09 3.50
CA LYS A 300 -6.29 0.99 3.89
C LYS A 300 -5.34 1.44 4.99
N CYS A 301 -4.82 0.47 5.73
CA CYS A 301 -3.65 0.66 6.57
C CYS A 301 -2.39 0.15 5.86
N ILE A 302 -1.24 0.65 6.28
CA ILE A 302 0.09 0.22 5.81
C ILE A 302 0.94 -0.22 7.00
N CYS A 303 1.77 -1.25 6.82
CA CYS A 303 2.69 -1.65 7.88
C CYS A 303 3.71 -0.54 8.16
N LYS A 304 3.99 -0.30 9.44
CA LYS A 304 5.00 0.65 9.89
C LYS A 304 6.40 0.26 9.39
N ALA A 305 7.32 1.22 9.39
CA ALA A 305 8.71 0.98 9.00
C ALA A 305 9.35 -0.20 9.76
N GLY A 306 9.96 -1.13 9.03
CA GLY A 306 10.58 -2.35 9.58
C GLY A 306 9.65 -3.57 9.70
N PHE A 307 8.38 -3.42 9.32
CA PHE A 307 7.40 -4.50 9.24
C PHE A 307 6.95 -4.70 7.79
N HIS A 308 6.56 -5.92 7.44
CA HIS A 308 5.97 -6.23 6.14
C HIS A 308 4.62 -6.90 6.31
N GLN A 309 3.75 -6.70 5.32
CA GLN A 309 2.48 -7.40 5.28
C GLN A 309 2.70 -8.88 4.98
N LYS A 310 2.11 -9.75 5.79
CA LYS A 310 2.02 -11.18 5.56
C LYS A 310 0.61 -11.65 5.85
N GLY A 311 -0.17 -11.86 4.79
CA GLY A 311 -1.61 -12.04 4.92
C GLY A 311 -2.26 -10.80 5.53
N ASP A 312 -2.96 -10.99 6.66
CA ASP A 312 -3.77 -9.96 7.33
C ASP A 312 -3.04 -9.31 8.51
N ALA A 313 -1.74 -9.57 8.68
CA ALA A 313 -0.93 -9.05 9.78
C ALA A 313 0.36 -8.38 9.28
N CYS A 314 0.92 -7.51 10.12
CA CYS A 314 2.26 -6.95 9.94
C CYS A 314 3.26 -7.75 10.78
N GLU A 315 4.21 -8.42 10.13
CA GLU A 315 5.28 -9.15 10.79
C GLU A 315 6.60 -8.38 10.70
N ARG A 316 7.40 -8.45 11.78
CA ARG A 316 8.79 -7.98 11.74
C ARG A 316 9.59 -8.86 10.81
N LEU A 317 10.49 -8.24 10.06
CA LEU A 317 11.55 -8.98 9.37
C LEU A 317 12.48 -9.61 10.44
N CYS A 318 12.36 -10.91 10.73
CA CYS A 318 13.29 -11.61 11.63
C CYS A 318 14.67 -11.69 10.95
N GLN A 319 15.71 -11.15 11.60
CA GLN A 319 16.99 -10.82 10.96
C GLN A 319 18.09 -11.90 11.01
N GLN A 320 17.94 -13.06 11.68
CA GLN A 320 18.86 -14.22 11.58
C GLN A 320 18.42 -15.38 12.50
N ALA A 321 18.91 -16.60 12.23
CA ALA A 321 18.64 -17.84 12.98
C ALA A 321 19.15 -17.87 14.45
N GLN A 322 19.70 -16.77 14.97
CA GLN A 322 20.12 -16.64 16.38
C GLN A 322 19.05 -16.01 17.29
N ASP A 323 17.92 -15.55 16.74
CA ASP A 323 16.78 -15.00 17.49
C ASP A 323 15.53 -15.89 17.48
N ILE A 324 15.70 -17.21 17.27
CA ILE A 324 14.61 -18.20 17.33
C ILE A 324 13.91 -18.23 18.71
N GLY A 325 14.55 -17.68 19.75
CA GLY A 325 13.95 -17.54 21.09
C GLY A 325 13.07 -16.29 21.32
N ARG A 326 13.08 -15.30 20.42
CA ARG A 326 12.34 -14.03 20.59
C ARG A 326 11.24 -13.77 19.56
N CYS A 327 11.26 -14.44 18.40
CA CYS A 327 10.15 -14.38 17.43
C CYS A 327 8.97 -15.32 17.82
N LEU A 328 9.00 -16.00 18.97
CA LEU A 328 7.89 -16.80 19.52
C LEU A 328 7.30 -16.13 20.77
N SER A 329 6.52 -15.07 20.59
CA SER A 329 5.56 -14.62 21.61
C SER A 329 4.16 -15.08 21.24
N GLY A 330 3.99 -16.40 21.16
CA GLY A 330 2.70 -17.09 21.21
C GLY A 330 2.69 -18.01 22.44
N PRO A 331 1.54 -18.26 23.07
CA PRO A 331 1.47 -18.99 24.34
C PRO A 331 1.53 -20.50 24.10
N GLU A 332 2.63 -21.03 23.57
CA GLU A 332 2.89 -22.48 23.62
C GLU A 332 4.35 -22.74 23.97
N LYS A 333 4.59 -22.89 25.27
CA LYS A 333 5.79 -23.53 25.79
C LYS A 333 5.64 -25.04 25.58
N VAL A 334 6.33 -25.60 24.59
CA VAL A 334 6.79 -27.00 24.67
C VAL A 334 8.29 -27.02 24.48
N LEU A 335 8.99 -26.97 25.61
CA LEU A 335 10.39 -27.37 25.72
C LEU A 335 10.49 -28.85 25.37
N GLN A 336 11.17 -29.21 24.28
CA GLN A 336 11.78 -30.51 24.19
C GLN A 336 13.21 -30.42 23.66
N LYS A 337 14.14 -30.61 24.60
CA LYS A 337 15.51 -31.07 24.35
C LYS A 337 15.45 -32.27 23.40
N MET A 338 16.22 -32.25 22.31
CA MET A 338 17.03 -33.41 21.91
C MET A 338 18.05 -33.03 20.84
N SER A 339 19.20 -33.69 20.96
CA SER A 339 20.47 -33.45 20.31
C SER A 339 20.65 -34.29 19.05
N TYR A 340 21.54 -33.81 18.17
CA TYR A 340 22.29 -34.53 17.12
C TYR A 340 21.55 -35.08 15.88
N SER A 341 22.03 -34.54 14.74
CA SER A 341 22.32 -35.19 13.45
C SER A 341 21.22 -35.34 12.40
N LEU A 342 21.44 -34.63 11.27
CA LEU A 342 21.31 -34.99 9.83
C LEU A 342 20.28 -36.10 9.51
N TYR A 343 19.31 -35.92 8.61
CA TYR A 343 19.47 -35.82 7.14
C TYR A 343 18.16 -35.35 6.46
N THR A 344 18.30 -34.88 5.21
CA THR A 344 17.31 -34.73 4.11
C THR A 344 16.46 -33.44 3.99
N LEU A 345 16.89 -32.61 3.03
CA LEU A 345 16.16 -31.60 2.22
C LEU A 345 14.98 -32.23 1.43
N PRO A 346 14.11 -31.48 0.68
CA PRO A 346 13.84 -30.04 0.61
C PRO A 346 12.31 -29.71 0.62
N TYR A 347 11.87 -28.67 1.33
CA TYR A 347 10.62 -28.00 0.99
C TYR A 347 10.94 -26.55 0.58
N LYS A 348 10.88 -26.33 -0.74
CA LYS A 348 10.85 -25.00 -1.36
C LYS A 348 9.72 -24.19 -0.73
N CYS A 349 10.05 -23.20 0.10
CA CYS A 349 9.18 -22.05 0.33
C CYS A 349 9.28 -21.15 -0.90
N ASN A 350 8.47 -21.42 -1.92
CA ASN A 350 8.25 -20.45 -2.99
C ASN A 350 7.23 -19.43 -2.48
N ASN A 351 7.61 -18.15 -2.58
CA ASN A 351 6.92 -16.93 -2.10
C ASN A 351 7.14 -16.54 -0.63
N MET A 352 8.39 -16.55 -0.16
CA MET A 352 8.81 -15.56 0.85
C MET A 352 9.11 -14.25 0.11
N LEU A 353 8.45 -13.15 0.48
CA LEU A 353 9.02 -11.83 0.21
C LEU A 353 10.30 -11.75 1.05
N GLU A 354 11.42 -11.95 0.37
CA GLU A 354 12.74 -11.95 0.97
C GLU A 354 13.02 -10.57 1.58
N SER A 355 13.55 -10.57 2.81
CA SER A 355 14.16 -9.36 3.38
C SER A 355 15.18 -8.81 2.39
N CYS A 356 15.36 -7.49 2.35
CA CYS A 356 16.36 -6.90 1.47
C CYS A 356 17.72 -7.56 1.71
N GLY A 357 18.23 -8.26 0.70
CA GLY A 357 19.49 -8.96 0.77
C GLY A 357 20.66 -8.01 1.05
N ARG A 358 21.83 -8.56 1.36
CA ARG A 358 23.05 -7.76 1.58
C ARG A 358 23.32 -6.84 0.40
N GLY A 359 23.64 -5.58 0.69
CA GLY A 359 23.80 -4.53 -0.32
C GLY A 359 22.49 -3.89 -0.81
N PHE A 360 21.34 -4.22 -0.22
CA PHE A 360 20.04 -3.60 -0.52
C PHE A 360 19.38 -3.02 0.75
N TYR A 361 18.53 -2.00 0.60
CA TYR A 361 17.80 -1.32 1.67
C TYR A 361 16.37 -0.95 1.24
N LYS A 362 15.51 -0.64 2.22
CA LYS A 362 14.15 -0.11 2.00
C LYS A 362 13.82 0.99 3.01
N SER A 363 13.73 2.24 2.56
CA SER A 363 13.59 3.42 3.43
C SER A 363 12.17 3.67 3.93
N SER A 364 11.16 3.40 3.09
CA SER A 364 9.75 3.67 3.38
C SER A 364 8.91 2.43 3.17
N SER A 365 7.80 2.33 3.90
CA SER A 365 6.77 1.30 3.69
C SER A 365 6.11 1.39 2.30
N GLN A 366 6.10 2.60 1.71
CA GLN A 366 5.62 2.86 0.35
C GLN A 366 6.50 2.28 -0.76
N ASP A 367 7.77 1.95 -0.47
CA ASP A 367 8.71 1.43 -1.46
C ASP A 367 8.32 -0.02 -1.84
N LEU A 368 7.90 -0.25 -3.09
CA LEU A 368 7.42 -1.56 -3.56
C LEU A 368 8.50 -2.66 -3.55
N GLN A 369 9.78 -2.29 -3.68
CA GLN A 369 10.92 -3.22 -3.76
C GLN A 369 12.17 -2.68 -3.06
N CYS A 370 13.08 -3.57 -2.69
CA CYS A 370 14.37 -3.23 -2.12
C CYS A 370 15.28 -2.54 -3.14
N SER A 371 15.88 -1.42 -2.76
CA SER A 371 16.83 -0.67 -3.59
C SER A 371 18.27 -1.04 -3.26
N ARG A 372 19.17 -1.02 -4.24
CA ARG A 372 20.60 -1.25 -4.01
C ARG A 372 21.21 -0.08 -3.22
N CYS A 373 22.19 -0.36 -2.36
CA CYS A 373 22.89 0.69 -1.63
C CYS A 373 23.50 1.74 -2.56
N PRO A 374 23.31 3.05 -2.28
CA PRO A 374 23.95 4.14 -2.99
C PRO A 374 25.48 4.08 -2.94
N ALA A 375 26.15 4.83 -3.81
CA ALA A 375 27.62 4.90 -3.82
C ALA A 375 28.20 5.33 -2.45
N HIS A 376 29.38 4.80 -2.13
CA HIS A 376 30.08 5.01 -0.85
C HIS A 376 29.27 4.64 0.39
N SER A 377 28.33 3.71 0.22
CA SER A 377 27.55 3.15 1.31
C SER A 377 27.41 1.65 1.13
N PHE A 378 27.37 0.94 2.25
CA PHE A 378 27.29 -0.50 2.27
C PHE A 378 26.21 -0.96 3.23
N ASN A 379 25.80 -2.21 3.07
CA ASN A 379 24.88 -2.84 3.98
C ASN A 379 25.23 -4.32 4.11
N ASP A 380 25.79 -4.69 5.25
CA ASP A 380 26.16 -6.07 5.56
C ASP A 380 25.01 -6.84 6.25
N ARG A 381 23.90 -6.15 6.55
CA ARG A 381 22.75 -6.68 7.29
C ARG A 381 21.55 -6.88 6.37
N GLU A 382 20.84 -7.99 6.52
CA GLU A 382 19.60 -8.21 5.76
C GLU A 382 18.44 -7.40 6.37
N GLY A 383 17.56 -6.85 5.53
CA GLY A 383 16.39 -6.06 5.95
C GLY A 383 16.73 -4.69 6.56
N SER A 384 17.81 -4.03 6.10
CA SER A 384 18.14 -2.68 6.59
C SER A 384 17.24 -1.61 5.98
N TRP A 385 16.86 -0.61 6.78
CA TRP A 385 16.10 0.55 6.32
C TRP A 385 17.00 1.67 5.76
N ARG A 386 18.31 1.58 5.98
CA ARG A 386 19.32 2.50 5.44
C ARG A 386 20.66 1.80 5.23
N CYS A 387 21.47 2.28 4.30
CA CYS A 387 22.85 1.81 4.16
C CYS A 387 23.79 2.65 5.04
N ASP A 388 24.77 1.99 5.67
CA ASP A 388 25.80 2.62 6.47
C ASP A 388 26.86 3.24 5.54
N CYS A 389 27.48 4.36 5.92
CA CYS A 389 28.50 5.00 5.09
C CYS A 389 29.86 4.33 5.26
N GLU A 390 30.62 4.24 4.16
CA GLU A 390 32.01 3.82 4.18
C GLU A 390 32.88 4.80 5.00
N ASP A 391 34.00 4.32 5.53
CA ASP A 391 34.92 5.15 6.31
C ASP A 391 35.42 6.36 5.49
N GLY A 392 35.29 7.55 6.08
CA GLY A 392 35.64 8.83 5.42
C GLY A 392 34.51 9.44 4.57
N TYR A 393 33.36 8.78 4.47
CA TYR A 393 32.14 9.32 3.85
C TYR A 393 31.02 9.48 4.87
N TYR A 394 30.15 10.46 4.62
CA TYR A 394 29.13 10.90 5.56
C TYR A 394 27.84 11.33 4.84
N ARG A 395 26.75 11.44 5.60
CA ARG A 395 25.48 12.04 5.18
C ARG A 395 25.09 13.13 6.18
N ALA A 396 24.66 14.28 5.68
CA ALA A 396 24.12 15.34 6.50
C ALA A 396 22.73 14.93 7.04
N LEU A 397 22.27 15.57 8.11
CA LEU A 397 20.96 15.27 8.72
C LEU A 397 19.78 15.54 7.77
N SER A 398 19.95 16.44 6.80
CA SER A 398 18.97 16.79 5.78
C SER A 398 18.94 15.81 4.59
N ASP A 399 19.93 14.92 4.48
CA ASP A 399 20.08 14.06 3.30
C ASP A 399 19.18 12.80 3.43
N PRO A 400 18.40 12.45 2.40
CA PRO A 400 17.57 11.24 2.42
C PRO A 400 18.44 9.95 2.35
N PRO A 401 17.94 8.80 2.82
CA PRO A 401 18.69 7.53 2.76
C PRO A 401 19.09 7.08 1.34
N SER A 402 18.43 7.63 0.31
CA SER A 402 18.63 7.30 -1.10
C SER A 402 19.83 7.98 -1.75
N VAL A 403 20.38 9.05 -1.18
CA VAL A 403 21.57 9.70 -1.74
C VAL A 403 22.86 9.01 -1.30
N ALA A 404 23.89 9.11 -2.14
CA ALA A 404 25.23 8.59 -1.86
C ALA A 404 25.84 9.24 -0.60
N CYS A 405 26.72 8.52 0.09
CA CYS A 405 27.54 9.18 1.10
C CYS A 405 28.59 10.05 0.40
N THR A 406 28.88 11.20 0.99
CA THR A 406 29.75 12.24 0.42
C THR A 406 30.90 12.53 1.36
N ARG A 407 31.94 13.22 0.89
CA ARG A 407 33.13 13.53 1.70
C ARG A 407 33.40 15.04 1.74
N PRO A 408 34.21 15.55 2.68
CA PRO A 408 34.65 16.94 2.65
C PRO A 408 35.39 17.28 1.35
N PRO A 409 35.30 18.51 0.83
CA PRO A 409 35.95 18.91 -0.41
C PRO A 409 37.47 19.04 -0.24
N SER A 410 38.20 19.05 -1.35
CA SER A 410 39.64 19.38 -1.37
C SER A 410 39.87 20.88 -1.13
N ALA A 411 41.14 21.29 -0.98
CA ALA A 411 41.49 22.71 -0.93
C ALA A 411 41.08 23.44 -2.24
N PRO A 412 40.70 24.73 -2.17
CA PRO A 412 40.55 25.59 -3.35
C PRO A 412 41.82 25.66 -4.19
N GLN A 413 41.67 25.93 -5.49
CA GLN A 413 42.79 26.00 -6.43
C GLN A 413 43.09 27.44 -6.83
N ASN A 414 44.31 27.72 -7.29
CA ASN A 414 44.69 29.01 -7.88
C ASN A 414 44.34 30.23 -7.00
N LEU A 415 44.66 30.19 -5.71
CA LEU A 415 44.46 31.33 -4.82
C LEU A 415 45.42 32.46 -5.21
N VAL A 416 44.85 33.56 -5.69
CA VAL A 416 45.56 34.79 -6.06
C VAL A 416 45.09 35.94 -5.17
N TYR A 417 45.93 36.97 -5.03
CA TYR A 417 45.65 38.12 -4.20
C TYR A 417 46.03 39.42 -4.92
N ASN A 418 45.30 40.49 -4.60
CA ASN A 418 45.59 41.85 -5.03
C ASN A 418 45.58 42.76 -3.79
N ILE A 419 46.63 43.58 -3.63
CA ILE A 419 46.78 44.47 -2.49
C ILE A 419 46.62 45.92 -2.96
N ASN A 420 45.74 46.66 -2.31
CA ASN A 420 45.61 48.09 -2.48
C ASN A 420 45.70 48.77 -1.10
N GLN A 421 46.90 49.23 -0.75
CA GLN A 421 47.24 49.86 0.54
C GLN A 421 46.97 48.95 1.76
N THR A 422 45.82 49.14 2.42
CA THR A 422 45.34 48.38 3.59
C THR A 422 44.17 47.45 3.25
N THR A 423 43.84 47.32 1.96
CA THR A 423 42.77 46.45 1.45
C THR A 423 43.37 45.32 0.61
N VAL A 424 42.78 44.13 0.72
CA VAL A 424 43.23 42.92 0.03
C VAL A 424 42.05 42.25 -0.62
N SER A 425 42.13 42.00 -1.91
CA SER A 425 41.14 41.19 -2.64
C SER A 425 41.76 39.82 -2.89
N LEU A 426 41.11 38.76 -2.41
CA LEU A 426 41.47 37.38 -2.71
C LEU A 426 40.50 36.82 -3.75
N GLU A 427 41.03 36.09 -4.71
CA GLU A 427 40.26 35.37 -5.72
C GLU A 427 40.84 33.95 -5.85
N TRP A 428 39.97 32.95 -5.95
CA TRP A 428 40.39 31.56 -6.10
C TRP A 428 39.48 30.84 -7.11
N SER A 429 39.85 29.60 -7.43
CA SER A 429 39.04 28.69 -8.22
C SER A 429 38.50 27.53 -7.37
N PRO A 430 37.38 26.91 -7.78
CA PRO A 430 36.77 25.81 -7.04
C PRO A 430 37.74 24.64 -6.78
N PRO A 431 37.50 23.86 -5.70
CA PRO A 431 38.32 22.71 -5.37
C PRO A 431 38.27 21.65 -6.48
N ALA A 432 39.36 20.89 -6.64
CA ALA A 432 39.45 19.84 -7.66
C ALA A 432 38.45 18.70 -7.40
N ASP A 433 38.13 18.46 -6.12
CA ASP A 433 37.09 17.53 -5.69
C ASP A 433 36.15 18.23 -4.70
N THR A 434 34.87 18.31 -5.05
CA THR A 434 33.82 18.86 -4.17
C THR A 434 33.31 17.85 -3.16
N GLY A 435 33.80 16.60 -3.22
CA GLY A 435 33.36 15.49 -2.39
C GLY A 435 31.97 14.95 -2.79
N GLY A 436 31.53 15.25 -4.02
CA GLY A 436 30.26 14.79 -4.59
C GLY A 436 29.05 15.65 -4.24
N ARG A 437 29.25 16.84 -3.67
CA ARG A 437 28.16 17.80 -3.36
C ARG A 437 28.30 19.09 -4.15
N ASN A 438 27.21 19.84 -4.24
CA ASN A 438 27.10 21.15 -4.86
C ASN A 438 26.87 22.30 -3.84
N ASP A 439 26.77 21.98 -2.55
CA ASP A 439 26.62 22.92 -1.43
C ASP A 439 27.98 23.37 -0.87
N VAL A 440 28.99 23.49 -1.74
CA VAL A 440 30.32 23.95 -1.34
C VAL A 440 30.28 25.45 -1.10
N THR A 441 30.75 25.86 0.06
CA THR A 441 30.94 27.24 0.48
C THR A 441 32.36 27.45 0.97
N TYR A 442 32.81 28.69 1.05
CA TYR A 442 34.16 29.03 1.47
C TYR A 442 34.17 29.79 2.80
N ARG A 443 35.25 29.61 3.54
CA ARG A 443 35.56 30.36 4.76
C ARG A 443 37.00 30.84 4.72
N VAL A 444 37.22 32.08 5.13
CA VAL A 444 38.54 32.70 5.18
C VAL A 444 38.99 32.83 6.64
N ILE A 445 40.15 32.26 6.93
CA ILE A 445 40.84 32.36 8.22
C ILE A 445 41.99 33.36 8.05
N CYS A 446 41.99 34.40 8.87
CA CYS A 446 43.04 35.42 8.88
C CYS A 446 43.93 35.25 10.09
N ARG A 447 45.23 35.15 9.83
CA ARG A 447 46.30 35.11 10.84
C ARG A 447 47.24 36.28 10.60
N ARG A 448 47.61 36.99 11.65
CA ARG A 448 48.67 38.00 11.64
C ARG A 448 49.90 37.38 12.25
N CYS A 449 50.95 37.26 11.46
CA CYS A 449 52.20 36.60 11.86
C CYS A 449 53.27 37.66 12.15
N SER A 450 54.05 37.42 13.19
CA SER A 450 55.30 38.16 13.41
C SER A 450 56.38 37.66 12.44
N TRP A 451 57.56 38.27 12.46
CA TRP A 451 58.72 37.84 11.67
C TRP A 451 59.28 36.47 12.11
N GLU A 452 58.81 35.95 13.23
CA GLU A 452 59.14 34.63 13.78
C GLU A 452 58.00 33.63 13.48
N PRO A 453 58.30 32.43 12.93
CA PRO A 453 57.28 31.50 12.39
C PRO A 453 56.25 30.93 13.37
N GLU A 454 56.49 30.97 14.69
CA GLU A 454 55.62 30.33 15.69
C GLU A 454 54.63 31.28 16.40
N GLU A 455 54.64 32.59 16.11
CA GLU A 455 53.69 33.57 16.66
C GLU A 455 52.76 34.15 15.59
N CYS A 456 51.84 33.32 15.10
CA CYS A 456 50.70 33.76 14.30
C CYS A 456 49.44 33.84 15.16
N VAL A 457 48.88 35.04 15.33
CA VAL A 457 47.64 35.27 16.10
C VAL A 457 46.45 35.50 15.16
N PRO A 458 45.22 35.09 15.53
CA PRO A 458 44.04 35.41 14.73
C PRO A 458 43.87 36.93 14.60
N CYS A 459 43.41 37.37 13.43
CA CYS A 459 43.15 38.78 13.17
C CYS A 459 42.07 39.35 14.12
N GLY A 460 42.23 40.61 14.54
CA GLY A 460 41.31 41.27 15.46
C GLY A 460 39.96 41.62 14.82
N PRO A 461 38.95 42.04 15.62
CA PRO A 461 37.58 42.31 15.17
C PRO A 461 37.46 43.52 14.24
N ASN A 462 38.52 44.33 14.10
CA ASN A 462 38.53 45.53 13.27
C ASN A 462 38.73 45.21 11.78
N VAL A 463 39.06 43.97 11.42
CA VAL A 463 39.24 43.55 10.02
C VAL A 463 37.88 43.24 9.41
N GLY A 464 37.51 43.98 8.36
CA GLY A 464 36.24 43.77 7.65
C GLY A 464 36.38 42.76 6.50
N TYR A 465 35.33 41.97 6.27
CA TYR A 465 35.24 41.02 5.14
C TYR A 465 33.98 41.31 4.34
N PHE A 466 34.15 41.50 3.03
CA PHE A 466 33.05 41.77 2.10
C PHE A 466 33.08 40.75 0.95
N PRO A 467 31.98 40.02 0.66
CA PRO A 467 30.65 40.15 1.27
C PRO A 467 30.49 39.52 2.67
N SER A 468 31.26 38.49 3.01
CA SER A 468 31.28 37.87 4.34
C SER A 468 32.59 37.11 4.59
N GLN A 469 32.86 36.70 5.85
CA GLN A 469 34.05 35.90 6.18
C GLN A 469 33.83 34.37 5.95
N SER A 470 32.59 33.91 6.04
CA SER A 470 32.23 32.50 5.92
C SER A 470 30.87 32.31 5.26
N GLY A 471 30.66 31.13 4.66
CA GLY A 471 29.46 30.86 3.88
C GLY A 471 29.49 31.57 2.52
N LEU A 472 30.69 31.87 2.02
CA LEU A 472 30.90 32.48 0.72
C LEU A 472 30.54 31.45 -0.36
N VAL A 473 29.61 31.80 -1.25
CA VAL A 473 29.29 30.99 -2.43
C VAL A 473 30.17 31.39 -3.61
N ASP A 474 30.47 32.68 -3.71
CA ASP A 474 31.39 33.21 -4.70
C ASP A 474 32.86 32.94 -4.33
N THR A 475 33.72 32.91 -5.35
CA THR A 475 35.16 32.61 -5.19
C THR A 475 36.02 33.87 -5.07
N TYR A 476 35.47 34.93 -4.48
CA TYR A 476 36.18 36.18 -4.20
C TYR A 476 35.79 36.74 -2.84
N VAL A 477 36.71 37.45 -2.20
CA VAL A 477 36.44 38.22 -0.97
C VAL A 477 37.36 39.43 -0.90
N THR A 478 36.84 40.55 -0.41
CA THR A 478 37.63 41.75 -0.13
C THR A 478 37.75 41.93 1.37
N ILE A 479 38.99 42.02 1.84
CA ILE A 479 39.36 42.25 3.22
C ILE A 479 39.81 43.71 3.36
N ILE A 480 39.24 44.42 4.33
CA ILE A 480 39.49 45.85 4.58
C ILE A 480 39.97 46.09 6.01
N ASP A 481 40.46 47.30 6.27
CA ASP A 481 40.92 47.75 7.60
C ASP A 481 42.09 46.92 8.18
N LEU A 482 42.98 46.44 7.31
CA LEU A 482 44.22 45.80 7.72
C LEU A 482 45.24 46.83 8.20
N LEU A 483 46.04 46.48 9.20
CA LEU A 483 47.14 47.34 9.66
C LEU A 483 48.19 47.45 8.54
N ALA A 484 48.71 48.64 8.28
CA ALA A 484 49.82 48.81 7.35
C ALA A 484 51.13 48.26 7.94
N HIS A 485 52.05 47.82 7.09
CA HIS A 485 53.38 47.27 7.43
C HIS A 485 53.31 46.01 8.31
N ALA A 486 52.31 45.16 8.09
CA ALA A 486 52.11 43.93 8.84
C ALA A 486 51.99 42.72 7.91
N ASN A 487 52.47 41.56 8.38
CA ASN A 487 52.39 40.30 7.64
C ASN A 487 51.12 39.56 8.01
N TYR A 488 50.30 39.27 7.00
CA TYR A 488 49.05 38.54 7.13
C TYR A 488 49.10 37.25 6.32
N THR A 489 48.64 36.16 6.90
CA THR A 489 48.41 34.89 6.22
C THR A 489 46.90 34.64 6.16
N PHE A 490 46.40 34.47 4.95
CA PHE A 490 45.01 34.13 4.69
C PHE A 490 44.92 32.67 4.25
N GLU A 491 44.11 31.90 4.96
CA GLU A 491 43.80 30.51 4.64
C GLU A 491 42.35 30.43 4.17
N VAL A 492 42.14 29.95 2.95
CA VAL A 492 40.82 29.75 2.36
C VAL A 492 40.48 28.27 2.41
N GLU A 493 39.44 27.94 3.16
CA GLU A 493 38.89 26.59 3.29
C GLU A 493 37.64 26.43 2.43
N ALA A 494 37.52 25.27 1.77
CA ALA A 494 36.27 24.84 1.17
C ALA A 494 35.50 23.95 2.18
N VAL A 495 34.21 24.19 2.32
CA VAL A 495 33.33 23.55 3.31
C VAL A 495 32.04 23.13 2.63
N ASN A 496 31.58 21.92 2.90
CA ASN A 496 30.28 21.42 2.45
C ASN A 496 29.46 20.89 3.65
N GLY A 497 28.22 20.43 3.40
CA GLY A 497 27.30 19.96 4.44
C GLY A 497 27.79 18.78 5.30
N VAL A 498 28.91 18.13 4.93
CA VAL A 498 29.51 17.01 5.68
C VAL A 498 30.88 17.33 6.30
N SER A 499 31.41 18.53 6.08
CA SER A 499 32.74 18.92 6.55
C SER A 499 32.84 19.01 8.08
N ASP A 500 31.74 19.20 8.79
CA ASP A 500 31.68 19.20 10.26
C ASP A 500 31.65 17.78 10.86
N LEU A 501 31.30 16.76 10.06
CA LEU A 501 31.20 15.36 10.52
C LEU A 501 32.54 14.62 10.43
N SER A 502 33.46 15.11 9.60
CA SER A 502 34.78 14.51 9.46
C SER A 502 35.69 14.84 10.63
N ARG A 503 36.45 13.84 11.07
CA ARG A 503 37.52 13.99 12.07
C ARG A 503 38.87 14.37 11.46
N THR A 504 38.98 14.38 10.13
CA THR A 504 40.21 14.76 9.43
C THR A 504 40.39 16.28 9.41
N GLN A 505 41.63 16.75 9.51
CA GLN A 505 41.94 18.18 9.39
C GLN A 505 41.50 18.70 8.02
N ARG A 506 40.91 19.90 8.01
CA ARG A 506 40.45 20.55 6.77
C ARG A 506 41.65 21.00 5.94
N LEU A 507 41.52 20.83 4.63
CA LEU A 507 42.51 21.29 3.68
C LEU A 507 42.20 22.75 3.31
N PHE A 508 43.24 23.56 3.20
CA PHE A 508 43.13 24.98 2.90
C PHE A 508 44.18 25.41 1.87
N ALA A 509 43.86 26.45 1.10
CA ALA A 509 44.84 27.18 0.30
C ALA A 509 45.30 28.40 1.10
N ALA A 510 46.61 28.63 1.21
CA ALA A 510 47.16 29.73 2.00
C ALA A 510 47.96 30.70 1.15
N VAL A 511 47.86 31.99 1.47
CA VAL A 511 48.74 33.02 0.93
C VAL A 511 49.22 33.94 2.06
N SER A 512 50.49 34.31 2.02
CA SER A 512 51.09 35.25 2.98
C SER A 512 51.44 36.54 2.26
N ILE A 513 51.03 37.66 2.84
CA ILE A 513 51.14 38.99 2.26
C ILE A 513 51.71 39.99 3.28
N ALA A 514 52.27 41.10 2.80
CA ALA A 514 52.69 42.22 3.62
C ALA A 514 51.94 43.50 3.16
N THR A 515 51.14 44.09 4.03
CA THR A 515 50.43 45.36 3.74
C THR A 515 51.40 46.54 3.81
N GLY A 516 51.25 47.56 2.94
CA GLY A 516 52.10 48.76 3.00
C GLY A 516 53.41 48.74 2.20
N GLN A 517 53.63 47.79 1.30
CA GLN A 517 54.60 47.99 0.22
C GLN A 517 53.94 48.80 -0.91
N ALA A 518 54.45 50.03 -1.14
CA ALA A 518 54.30 50.68 -2.43
C ALA A 518 54.85 49.75 -3.51
N GLU A 519 54.16 49.67 -4.65
CA GLU A 519 54.53 48.87 -5.82
C GLU A 519 56.05 48.89 -6.06
N ILE A 520 56.71 47.73 -5.89
CA ILE A 520 57.85 47.44 -6.74
C ILE A 520 57.26 46.69 -7.92
N TRP A 521 57.03 47.40 -9.01
CA TRP A 521 57.04 46.80 -10.33
C TRP A 521 58.43 46.18 -10.51
N VAL A 522 58.56 44.88 -10.23
CA VAL A 522 59.60 44.11 -10.92
C VAL A 522 59.02 43.79 -12.29
N VAL A 523 59.12 44.77 -13.19
CA VAL A 523 59.33 44.42 -14.59
C VAL A 523 60.70 43.74 -14.59
N GLU A 524 60.74 42.42 -14.75
CA GLU A 524 61.98 41.79 -15.19
C GLU A 524 62.28 42.32 -16.60
N ASP A 525 63.01 43.42 -16.66
CA ASP A 525 63.83 43.78 -17.80
C ASP A 525 64.89 42.68 -17.95
N PHE A 526 64.59 41.63 -18.71
CA PHE A 526 65.62 40.78 -19.30
C PHE A 526 66.33 41.57 -20.41
N CYS A 527 67.20 42.49 -20.01
CA CYS A 527 68.23 42.98 -20.90
C CYS A 527 69.24 41.85 -21.14
N CYS A 528 69.20 41.36 -22.38
CA CYS A 528 70.20 40.56 -23.06
C CYS A 528 71.65 40.85 -22.59
N LEU A 529 72.27 39.88 -21.90
CA LEU A 529 73.69 39.61 -22.04
C LEU A 529 73.85 38.58 -23.17
N ARG A 530 74.24 39.04 -24.36
CA ARG A 530 74.65 38.16 -25.47
C ARG A 530 76.17 37.99 -25.47
N CYS A 531 76.58 36.74 -25.71
CA CYS A 531 77.88 36.23 -26.19
C CYS A 531 78.93 35.75 -25.17
N ARG A 532 78.94 34.44 -24.89
CA ARG A 532 79.80 33.43 -25.58
C ARG A 532 79.35 32.01 -25.15
N ARG A 533 78.70 31.24 -26.02
CA ARG A 533 79.27 30.19 -26.92
C ARG A 533 79.89 29.01 -26.14
N ILE A 534 79.26 27.83 -26.20
CA ILE A 534 79.79 26.56 -26.77
C ILE A 534 79.02 25.32 -26.22
N LEU A 535 78.40 24.59 -27.15
CA LEU A 535 78.13 23.13 -27.25
C LEU A 535 77.35 22.37 -26.16
N GLU A 536 76.22 21.77 -26.60
CA GLU A 536 75.87 20.32 -26.60
C GLU A 536 74.34 20.14 -26.48
N VAL A 537 73.58 19.87 -27.55
CA VAL A 537 73.41 18.63 -28.33
C VAL A 537 72.45 17.61 -27.64
N LYS A 538 71.35 17.34 -28.37
CA LYS A 538 70.46 16.16 -28.37
C LYS A 538 69.29 16.06 -27.39
N SER A 539 68.09 16.21 -27.95
CA SER A 539 67.01 15.22 -27.71
C SER A 539 66.26 14.93 -29.03
N VAL A 540 66.71 13.92 -29.77
CA VAL A 540 65.89 13.24 -30.78
C VAL A 540 66.26 11.75 -30.80
N PHE A 541 65.23 10.89 -30.72
CA PHE A 541 65.15 9.45 -31.03
C PHE A 541 65.78 8.39 -30.10
N GLN A 542 64.92 7.53 -29.54
CA GLN A 542 64.90 6.05 -29.70
C GLN A 542 63.61 5.51 -29.01
N SER A 543 62.65 4.86 -29.67
CA SER A 543 62.59 3.62 -30.48
C SER A 543 62.61 2.31 -29.67
N VAL A 544 61.41 1.71 -29.54
CA VAL A 544 61.01 0.30 -29.85
C VAL A 544 61.75 -0.85 -29.17
N LEU A 545 60.98 -1.77 -28.54
CA LEU A 545 61.10 -3.24 -28.74
C LEU A 545 59.95 -4.05 -28.10
N HIS A 546 59.10 -4.64 -28.95
CA HIS A 546 58.71 -6.05 -28.87
C HIS A 546 58.17 -6.53 -30.25
N CYS A 547 58.88 -7.49 -30.86
CA CYS A 547 58.41 -8.36 -31.96
C CYS A 547 57.61 -9.55 -31.33
N GLU A 548 56.76 -10.34 -31.98
CA GLU A 548 56.73 -10.92 -33.32
C GLU A 548 55.30 -11.33 -33.76
N SER A 549 55.01 -11.14 -35.06
CA SER A 549 54.47 -12.11 -36.03
C SER A 549 53.10 -12.81 -35.83
N THR A 550 52.13 -12.51 -36.71
CA THR A 550 51.68 -13.41 -37.80
C THR A 550 50.66 -12.73 -38.75
N MET A 551 50.79 -13.06 -40.05
CA MET A 551 50.05 -12.55 -41.21
C MET A 551 48.59 -13.02 -41.28
N VAL A 552 47.74 -12.33 -42.08
CA VAL A 552 47.09 -12.86 -43.32
C VAL A 552 46.14 -11.79 -43.93
N GLN A 553 46.58 -11.26 -45.08
CA GLN A 553 45.90 -11.03 -46.38
C GLN A 553 44.51 -10.37 -46.54
N SER A 554 44.51 -9.36 -47.44
CA SER A 554 43.77 -9.25 -48.72
C SER A 554 42.62 -8.23 -48.92
N HIS A 555 42.98 -7.03 -49.42
CA HIS A 555 42.68 -6.44 -50.78
C HIS A 555 41.22 -6.15 -51.29
N PRO A 556 40.98 -5.30 -52.34
CA PRO A 556 41.01 -3.81 -52.46
C PRO A 556 39.80 -3.25 -53.33
N PRO A 557 39.90 -2.29 -54.30
CA PRO A 557 40.01 -0.80 -54.25
C PRO A 557 38.93 -0.02 -55.08
N ARG A 558 39.00 1.34 -55.10
CA ARG A 558 38.79 2.32 -56.24
C ARG A 558 38.55 3.74 -55.67
N ALA A 559 38.98 4.89 -56.22
CA ALA A 559 39.89 5.29 -57.29
C ALA A 559 40.21 6.80 -57.17
N CYS A 560 41.34 7.22 -57.73
CA CYS A 560 41.96 8.56 -57.74
C CYS A 560 41.29 9.60 -58.67
N HIS A 561 41.53 10.89 -58.39
CA HIS A 561 41.72 12.04 -59.31
C HIS A 561 42.06 13.27 -58.41
N THR A 562 43.05 14.16 -58.59
CA THR A 562 44.02 14.48 -59.66
C THR A 562 45.18 15.29 -59.02
N PHE A 563 46.38 15.22 -59.60
CA PHE A 563 47.65 15.79 -59.13
C PHE A 563 47.96 17.19 -59.74
N ALA A 564 48.72 18.00 -58.98
CA ALA A 564 49.71 19.02 -59.36
C ALA A 564 49.30 20.35 -60.05
N PHE A 565 49.62 21.48 -59.38
CA PHE A 565 50.67 22.41 -59.84
C PHE A 565 51.19 23.32 -58.71
N LEU A 566 52.44 23.77 -58.88
CA LEU A 566 53.45 24.21 -57.91
C LEU A 566 53.40 25.66 -57.37
N GLU A 567 54.10 25.84 -56.24
CA GLU A 567 54.95 26.97 -55.84
C GLU A 567 54.71 28.36 -56.44
N ASN A 568 54.36 29.32 -55.56
CA ASN A 568 55.07 30.59 -55.35
C ASN A 568 54.09 31.61 -54.76
N THR A 569 54.20 31.90 -53.46
CA THR A 569 54.16 33.28 -52.88
C THR A 569 54.11 33.23 -51.35
N CYS A 570 55.17 32.66 -50.77
CA CYS A 570 55.77 33.31 -49.60
C CYS A 570 56.55 34.51 -50.13
N LYS A 571 55.85 35.64 -50.35
CA LYS A 571 56.37 37.01 -50.58
C LYS A 571 55.22 37.86 -51.12
N GLN A 572 54.47 38.51 -50.22
CA GLN A 572 53.97 39.89 -50.32
C GLN A 572 52.77 40.10 -49.39
N GLY A 573 53.07 40.57 -48.19
CA GLY A 573 52.13 40.99 -47.15
C GLY A 573 52.48 40.33 -45.82
N LEU A 574 53.04 40.97 -44.81
CA LEU A 574 53.40 42.37 -44.53
C LEU A 574 54.53 42.25 -43.47
N LEU A 575 55.72 42.86 -43.47
CA LEU A 575 56.33 43.97 -44.21
C LEU A 575 55.44 45.21 -44.36
N PHE A 576 54.79 45.59 -43.25
CA PHE A 576 54.46 46.98 -42.95
C PHE A 576 54.68 47.33 -41.47
N PHE A 577 55.64 46.70 -40.78
CA PHE A 577 56.28 47.31 -39.61
C PHE A 577 57.73 46.81 -39.51
N ARG A 578 58.46 47.06 -40.60
CA ARG A 578 59.92 47.17 -40.60
C ARG A 578 60.22 48.65 -40.85
N ASN A 579 60.96 49.24 -39.94
CA ASN A 579 61.72 50.48 -40.12
C ASN A 579 60.95 51.81 -40.11
N THR A 580 60.40 52.18 -38.94
CA THR A 580 60.76 53.50 -38.39
C THR A 580 62.07 53.29 -37.65
N CYS A 581 63.12 54.00 -38.08
CA CYS A 581 64.48 53.95 -37.56
C CYS A 581 65.38 52.82 -38.10
N GLU A 582 65.88 53.04 -39.32
CA GLU A 582 67.34 53.06 -39.45
C GLU A 582 67.77 54.29 -40.27
N ARG A 583 68.74 55.00 -39.68
CA ARG A 583 69.65 56.02 -40.25
C ARG A 583 69.22 57.50 -40.28
N ALA A 584 69.60 58.13 -39.17
CA ALA A 584 70.71 59.08 -39.09
C ALA A 584 70.52 60.48 -39.68
N GLN A 585 70.31 61.43 -38.75
CA GLN A 585 71.12 62.65 -38.55
C GLN A 585 71.68 63.36 -39.79
N LEU A 586 71.18 64.58 -40.06
CA LEU A 586 71.91 65.88 -39.94
C LEU A 586 71.26 67.01 -40.78
N ILE A 587 71.38 68.24 -40.23
CA ILE A 587 71.12 69.59 -40.81
C ILE A 587 69.63 69.98 -40.83
N GLU A 588 69.10 70.96 -40.09
CA GLU A 588 69.62 72.19 -39.45
C GLU A 588 68.88 72.49 -38.14
#